data_AF-A0A525JQ52-F1
#
_entry.id   AF-A0A525JQ52-F1
#
_cell.length_a   1.000
_cell.length_b   1.000
_cell.length_c   1.000
_cell.angle_alpha   90.00
_cell.angle_beta   90.00
_cell.angle_gamma   90.00
#
_symmetry.space_group_name_H-M   'P 1'
#
loop_
_entity.id
_entity.type
_entity.pdbx_description
1 polymer ?
#
loop_
_entity_poly.entity_id
_entity_poly.type
_entity_poly.pdbx_seq_one_letter_code
_entity_poly.pdbx_strand_id
1 'polypeptide(L)'
;MGARLTLRGLVFALAIMAAPAALAAPSCLDRQGDTVRCGTRGAMPVGWTPGPDQARAHLAATDSGLDARQIVSLVCVIGGIFALFALLPDFDGAWDRQEDDCEPRG
;
A
#
# COMPACT_ATOMS: atom_id res chain seq x y z
N MET A 1 -30.02 5.93 2.46
CA MET A 1 -28.58 5.69 2.72
C MET A 1 -28.09 4.71 1.66
N GLY A 2 -27.40 5.16 0.61
CA GLY A 2 -26.96 4.25 -0.46
C GLY A 2 -25.88 4.83 -1.35
N ALA A 3 -25.97 6.13 -1.67
CA ALA A 3 -25.01 6.83 -2.50
C ALA A 3 -23.62 7.03 -1.85
N ARG A 4 -23.52 7.04 -0.51
CA ARG A 4 -22.25 7.25 0.20
C ARG A 4 -21.40 5.97 0.28
N LEU A 5 -22.05 4.80 0.33
CA LEU A 5 -21.35 3.51 0.36
C LEU A 5 -20.81 3.15 -1.03
N THR A 6 -21.58 3.45 -2.08
CA THR A 6 -21.18 3.22 -3.47
C THR A 6 -20.02 4.12 -3.89
N LEU A 7 -20.00 5.39 -3.46
CA LEU A 7 -18.89 6.31 -3.75
C LEU A 7 -17.57 5.84 -3.10
N ARG A 8 -17.61 5.38 -1.84
CA ARG A 8 -16.42 4.83 -1.15
C ARG A 8 -15.93 3.54 -1.80
N GLY A 9 -16.83 2.63 -2.18
CA GLY A 9 -16.48 1.41 -2.90
C GLY A 9 -15.87 1.69 -4.29
N LEU A 10 -16.39 2.70 -5.00
CA LEU A 10 -15.87 3.11 -6.31
C LEU A 10 -14.46 3.68 -6.21
N VAL A 11 -14.18 4.52 -5.21
CA VAL A 11 -12.84 5.08 -4.97
C VAL A 11 -11.84 3.98 -4.61
N PHE A 12 -12.25 3.00 -3.80
CA PHE A 12 -11.41 1.84 -3.46
C PHE A 12 -11.11 0.98 -4.70
N ALA A 13 -12.13 0.73 -5.54
CA ALA A 13 -11.95 -0.02 -6.79
C ALA A 13 -11.04 0.71 -7.80
N LEU A 14 -11.17 2.04 -7.93
CA LEU A 14 -10.28 2.85 -8.76
C LEU A 14 -8.83 2.85 -8.24
N ALA A 15 -8.64 2.87 -6.91
CA ALA A 15 -7.31 2.82 -6.30
C ALA A 15 -6.60 1.46 -6.55
N ILE A 16 -7.35 0.35 -6.57
CA ILE A 16 -6.81 -0.98 -6.87
C ILE A 16 -6.49 -1.12 -8.37
N MET A 17 -7.34 -0.57 -9.26
CA MET A 17 -7.12 -0.59 -10.71
C MET A 17 -6.00 0.36 -11.19
N ALA A 18 -5.57 1.30 -10.34
CA ALA A 18 -4.39 2.13 -10.59
C ALA A 18 -3.06 1.42 -10.27
N ALA A 19 -3.10 0.20 -9.74
CA ALA A 19 -1.90 -0.62 -9.60
C ALA A 19 -1.38 -0.96 -11.01
N PRO A 20 -0.12 -0.64 -11.34
CA PRO A 20 0.39 -0.82 -12.69
C PRO A 20 0.37 -2.31 -13.04
N ALA A 21 -0.32 -2.68 -14.12
CA ALA A 21 -0.26 -4.01 -14.74
C ALA A 21 1.15 -4.38 -15.28
N ALA A 22 2.20 -3.66 -14.85
CA ALA A 22 3.59 -3.90 -15.19
C ALA A 22 4.23 -5.05 -14.39
N LEU A 23 3.52 -5.61 -13.41
CA LEU A 23 4.04 -6.57 -12.43
C LEU A 23 4.16 -8.04 -12.90
N ALA A 24 3.82 -8.37 -14.15
CA ALA A 24 3.80 -9.77 -14.60
C ALA A 24 5.06 -10.26 -15.33
N ALA A 25 6.05 -9.39 -15.59
CA ALA A 25 7.33 -9.79 -16.18
C ALA A 25 8.44 -9.72 -15.12
N PRO A 26 9.40 -10.67 -15.09
CA PRO A 26 10.53 -10.58 -14.19
C PRO A 26 11.31 -9.28 -14.46
N SER A 27 11.67 -8.58 -13.39
CA SER A 27 12.51 -7.39 -13.44
C SER A 27 13.99 -7.77 -13.36
N CYS A 28 14.80 -7.16 -14.21
CA CYS A 28 16.26 -7.23 -14.23
C CYS A 28 16.83 -5.84 -13.94
N LEU A 29 18.14 -5.75 -13.71
CA LEU A 29 18.84 -4.47 -13.61
C LEU A 29 19.42 -4.09 -14.98
N ASP A 30 19.62 -2.80 -15.24
CA ASP A 30 20.45 -2.33 -16.34
C ASP A 30 21.88 -2.00 -15.88
N ARG A 31 22.71 -1.43 -16.76
CA ARG A 31 24.09 -1.00 -16.43
C ARG A 31 24.16 0.14 -15.41
N GLN A 32 23.12 0.96 -15.33
CA GLN A 32 23.03 2.09 -14.43
C GLN A 32 22.46 1.69 -13.06
N GLY A 33 22.00 0.45 -12.92
CA GLY A 33 21.36 -0.07 -11.72
C GLY A 33 19.86 0.18 -11.68
N ASP A 34 19.26 0.63 -12.79
CA ASP A 34 17.83 0.85 -12.89
C ASP A 34 17.07 -0.48 -13.08
N THR A 35 15.88 -0.55 -12.52
CA THR A 35 15.00 -1.71 -12.70
C THR A 35 14.33 -1.65 -14.08
N VAL A 36 14.62 -2.65 -14.91
CA VAL A 36 14.09 -2.78 -16.28
C VAL A 36 13.42 -4.15 -16.46
N ARG A 37 12.59 -4.31 -17.49
CA ARG A 37 12.06 -5.64 -17.82
C ARG A 37 13.17 -6.56 -18.33
N CYS A 38 13.21 -7.79 -17.85
CA CYS A 38 14.13 -8.78 -18.41
C CYS A 38 13.86 -8.99 -19.90
N GLY A 39 14.92 -9.11 -20.71
CA GLY A 39 14.85 -9.22 -22.17
C GLY A 39 14.85 -7.88 -22.92
N THR A 40 14.82 -6.76 -22.21
CA THR A 40 15.01 -5.43 -22.83
C THR A 40 16.47 -5.24 -23.24
N ARG A 41 16.73 -4.53 -24.35
CA ARG A 41 18.11 -4.23 -24.77
C ARG A 41 18.81 -3.41 -23.69
N GLY A 42 19.91 -3.95 -23.14
CA GLY A 42 20.64 -3.34 -22.02
C GLY A 42 20.34 -3.93 -20.65
N ALA A 43 19.38 -4.85 -20.54
CA ALA A 43 19.16 -5.62 -19.32
C ALA A 43 20.37 -6.53 -19.03
N MET A 44 20.84 -6.46 -17.79
CA MET A 44 21.88 -7.32 -17.26
C MET A 44 21.32 -8.71 -16.91
N PRO A 45 22.16 -9.76 -16.98
CA PRO A 45 21.72 -11.10 -16.66
C PRO A 45 21.32 -11.22 -15.18
N VAL A 46 20.43 -12.17 -14.90
CA VAL A 46 20.01 -12.49 -13.53
C VAL A 46 21.24 -12.84 -12.67
N GLY A 47 21.31 -12.26 -11.47
CA GLY A 47 22.46 -12.41 -10.56
C GLY A 47 23.62 -11.45 -10.82
N TRP A 48 23.57 -10.62 -11.88
CA TRP A 48 24.47 -9.49 -12.00
C TRP A 48 24.14 -8.42 -10.97
N THR A 49 25.18 -7.87 -10.34
CA THR A 49 25.06 -6.78 -9.37
C THR A 49 25.99 -5.64 -9.78
N PRO A 50 25.55 -4.37 -9.67
CA PRO A 50 26.42 -3.23 -9.92
C PRO A 50 27.58 -3.23 -8.91
N GLY A 51 28.73 -2.68 -9.34
CA GLY A 51 29.86 -2.50 -8.45
C GLY A 51 29.52 -1.55 -7.28
N PRO A 52 30.25 -1.62 -6.16
CA PRO A 52 29.94 -0.83 -4.96
C PRO A 52 29.93 0.68 -5.24
N ASP A 53 30.80 1.18 -6.13
CA ASP A 53 30.86 2.59 -6.49
C ASP A 53 29.65 3.03 -7.33
N GLN A 54 29.16 2.17 -8.22
CA GLN A 54 27.95 2.43 -9.01
C GLN A 54 26.70 2.39 -8.13
N ALA A 55 26.61 1.44 -7.20
CA ALA A 55 25.51 1.37 -6.25
C ALA A 55 25.44 2.63 -5.36
N ARG A 56 26.59 3.14 -4.91
CA ARG A 56 26.68 4.40 -4.15
C ARG A 56 26.29 5.61 -5.00
N ALA A 57 26.77 5.68 -6.24
CA ALA A 57 26.41 6.76 -7.16
C ALA A 57 24.91 6.76 -7.48
N HIS A 58 24.31 5.58 -7.63
CA HIS A 58 22.87 5.43 -7.82
C HIS A 58 22.11 5.91 -6.59
N LEU A 59 22.46 5.45 -5.38
CA LEU A 59 21.83 5.92 -4.14
C LEU A 59 21.95 7.43 -3.93
N ALA A 60 23.07 8.03 -4.35
CA ALA A 60 23.27 9.48 -4.30
C ALA A 60 22.46 10.24 -5.37
N ALA A 61 22.20 9.63 -6.53
CA ALA A 61 21.37 10.19 -7.60
C ALA A 61 19.87 10.02 -7.30
N THR A 62 19.49 8.97 -6.60
CA THR A 62 18.11 8.66 -6.18
C THR A 62 17.73 9.37 -4.88
N ASP A 63 18.29 10.57 -4.64
CA ASP A 63 17.82 11.48 -3.60
C ASP A 63 16.50 12.12 -4.03
N SER A 64 15.48 11.28 -4.20
CA SER A 64 14.09 11.71 -4.32
C SER A 64 13.59 12.00 -2.91
N GLY A 65 14.09 13.11 -2.34
CA GLY A 65 13.62 13.62 -1.07
C GLY A 65 12.09 13.73 -1.08
N LEU A 66 11.46 13.33 0.03
CA LEU A 66 10.01 13.43 0.19
C LEU A 66 9.58 14.88 0.02
N ASP A 67 8.77 15.15 -0.99
CA ASP A 67 8.22 16.48 -1.24
C ASP A 67 7.29 16.89 -0.09
N ALA A 68 7.25 18.18 0.24
CA ALA A 68 6.41 18.70 1.33
C ALA A 68 4.93 18.32 1.15
N ARG A 69 4.45 18.29 -0.10
CA ARG A 69 3.10 17.84 -0.43
C ARG A 69 2.88 16.35 -0.13
N GLN A 70 3.88 15.52 -0.38
CA GLN A 70 3.82 14.08 -0.06
C GLN A 70 3.79 13.86 1.45
N ILE A 71 4.58 14.63 2.21
CA ILE A 71 4.58 14.56 3.68
C ILE A 71 3.21 14.97 4.24
N VAL A 72 2.64 16.09 3.78
CA VAL A 72 1.31 16.52 4.22
C VAL A 72 0.25 15.48 3.84
N SER A 73 0.29 14.95 2.62
CA SER A 73 -0.62 13.89 2.18
C SER A 73 -0.51 12.65 3.06
N LEU A 74 0.70 12.23 3.40
CA LEU A 74 0.97 11.07 4.26
C LEU A 74 0.37 11.29 5.66
N VAL A 75 0.62 12.44 6.27
CA VAL A 75 0.06 12.80 7.58
C VAL A 75 -1.46 12.83 7.56
N CYS A 76 -2.07 13.39 6.51
CA CYS A 76 -3.53 13.39 6.36
C CYS A 76 -4.12 11.99 6.25
N VAL A 77 -3.50 11.10 5.47
CA VAL A 77 -3.97 9.71 5.33
C VAL A 77 -3.84 8.96 6.65
N ILE A 78 -2.67 9.04 7.29
CA ILE A 78 -2.42 8.39 8.59
C ILE A 78 -3.43 8.92 9.63
N GLY A 79 -3.57 10.24 9.75
CA GLY A 79 -4.51 10.87 10.66
C GLY A 79 -5.97 10.48 10.40
N GLY A 80 -6.36 10.38 9.13
CA GLY A 80 -7.70 9.92 8.74
C GLY A 80 -7.97 8.47 9.14
N ILE A 81 -6.98 7.59 9.02
CA ILE A 81 -7.09 6.19 9.46
C ILE A 81 -7.27 6.13 10.99
N PHE A 82 -6.47 6.86 11.75
CA PHE A 82 -6.62 6.92 13.21
C PHE A 82 -7.96 7.52 13.63
N ALA A 83 -8.42 8.56 12.95
CA ALA A 83 -9.74 9.14 13.21
C ALA A 83 -10.86 8.13 12.93
N LEU A 84 -10.71 7.28 11.91
CA LEU A 84 -11.65 6.20 11.63
C LEU A 84 -11.65 5.14 12.75
N PHE A 85 -10.47 4.77 13.25
CA PHE A 85 -10.35 3.87 14.41
C PHE A 85 -10.98 4.46 15.67
N ALA A 86 -10.81 5.76 15.92
CA ALA A 86 -11.47 6.43 17.03
C ALA A 86 -13.00 6.54 16.87
N LEU A 87 -13.51 6.44 15.65
CA LEU A 87 -14.95 6.47 15.35
C LEU A 87 -15.59 5.07 15.35
N LEU A 88 -14.78 4.00 15.37
CA LEU A 88 -15.33 2.66 15.53
C LEU A 88 -15.95 2.60 16.93
N PRO A 89 -17.23 2.21 17.05
CA PRO A 89 -17.86 2.06 18.35
C PRO A 89 -17.04 1.07 19.18
N ASP A 90 -16.96 1.29 20.49
CA ASP A 90 -16.43 0.28 21.40
C ASP A 90 -17.29 -0.97 21.25
N PHE A 91 -16.75 -1.97 20.56
CA PHE A 91 -17.31 -3.31 20.52
C PHE A 91 -16.99 -3.97 21.86
N ASP A 92 -17.51 -3.41 22.94
CA ASP A 92 -17.39 -3.88 24.31
C ASP A 92 -18.21 -5.17 24.45
N GLY A 93 -17.67 -6.28 23.94
CA GLY A 93 -18.01 -7.66 24.30
C GLY A 93 -19.48 -8.09 24.29
N ALA A 94 -20.40 -7.29 23.74
CA ALA A 94 -21.84 -7.49 23.88
C ALA A 94 -22.41 -8.63 23.02
N TRP A 95 -21.53 -9.42 22.39
CA TRP A 95 -21.90 -10.63 21.65
C TRP A 95 -22.24 -11.80 22.58
N ASP A 96 -21.83 -11.75 23.86
CA ASP A 96 -21.96 -12.89 24.80
C ASP A 96 -23.17 -12.83 25.76
N ARG A 97 -24.07 -11.83 25.66
CA ARG A 97 -25.15 -11.64 26.65
C ARG A 97 -26.56 -11.98 26.15
N GLN A 98 -26.72 -12.69 25.02
CA GLN A 98 -28.04 -13.01 24.48
C GLN A 98 -28.49 -14.47 24.68
N GLU A 99 -27.63 -15.36 25.19
CA GLU A 99 -27.97 -16.79 25.33
C GLU A 99 -28.56 -17.22 26.69
N ASP A 100 -28.54 -16.37 27.72
CA ASP A 100 -28.90 -16.79 29.10
C ASP A 100 -30.37 -16.50 29.52
N ASP A 101 -31.19 -15.85 28.70
CA ASP A 101 -32.58 -15.47 29.07
C ASP A 101 -33.67 -16.51 28.68
N CYS A 102 -33.27 -17.72 28.27
CA CYS A 102 -34.19 -18.80 27.87
C CYS A 102 -34.03 -20.08 28.72
N GLU A 103 -34.17 -20.01 30.05
CA GLU A 103 -34.49 -21.20 30.85
C GLU A 103 -35.80 -20.99 31.65
N PRO A 104 -36.81 -21.87 31.49
CA PRO A 104 -38.11 -21.68 32.10
C PRO A 104 -38.07 -22.01 33.60
N ARG A 105 -38.72 -21.13 34.37
CA ARG A 105 -38.99 -21.27 35.82
C ARG A 105 -39.58 -22.65 36.16
N GLY A 106 -38.90 -23.36 37.05
CA GLY A 106 -39.47 -24.43 37.88
C GLY A 106 -39.99 -23.88 39.21
#